data_AF-A0A926SZR7-F1
#
_entry.id   AF-A0A926SZR7-F1
#
_cell.length_a   1.000
_cell.length_b   1.000
_cell.length_c   1.000
_cell.angle_alpha   90.00
_cell.angle_beta   90.00
_cell.angle_gamma   90.00
#
_symmetry.space_group_name_H-M   'P 1'
#
loop_
_entity.id
_entity.type
_entity.pdbx_description
1 polymer ?
#
loop_
_entity_poly.entity_id
_entity_poly.type
_entity_poly.pdbx_seq_one_letter_code
_entity_poly.pdbx_strand_id
1 'polypeptide(L)'
;MVRELERVSQSSEFPQTAPAANPVFFRTYSRRREKGREAWGEVCDRTLRGLIQLGELLPQEAAIIDRMQRQIKALPSGRWLWVGGSEWIEKPQNFSGAYNCTSTNVLDWRAFGLMMDLAMMGCGTGAVLEPKYINQLPPIRNRLVVTMQGDIGTTPAQLRCELTEVKIESHQATIYVGDSRQGWVKSYQTLLELSTDEQFAGEVQVVIDLKNIRPAGEPLKGFGGVANPIKLPELYQRCASILNKAVGRQLNSVECCLLIDEAAVVVVAGNVRRSAGMRQGDSNDEPFANAKGNLWEQDAQGNWRIDPERDALRMANHTRVFHHKPELSECIEAVKKQYYSGEGAIQWAGEALARANSDLLTTLEVKTDFIKAYEQGNATDWFHKNYPNLPADEIEHRLQRVGLNPCGK
;
A
#
# COMPACT_ATOMS: atom_id res chain seq x y z
N MET A 1 8.19 -54.10 -4.15
CA MET A 1 9.58 -53.63 -3.98
C MET A 1 9.61 -52.16 -4.38
N VAL A 2 9.40 -51.27 -3.41
CA VAL A 2 9.47 -49.82 -3.62
C VAL A 2 10.95 -49.48 -3.69
N ARG A 3 11.41 -48.94 -4.82
CA ARG A 3 12.79 -48.45 -4.97
C ARG A 3 12.97 -47.31 -3.98
N GLU A 4 13.71 -47.54 -2.90
CA GLU A 4 14.22 -46.48 -2.06
C GLU A 4 15.17 -45.62 -2.91
N LEU A 5 14.71 -44.42 -3.24
CA LEU A 5 15.56 -43.39 -3.81
C LEU A 5 16.45 -42.89 -2.69
N GLU A 6 17.74 -43.25 -2.73
CA GLU A 6 18.77 -42.59 -1.92
C GLU A 6 18.74 -41.09 -2.25
N ARG A 7 18.11 -40.31 -1.37
CA ARG A 7 18.23 -38.86 -1.39
C ARG A 7 19.64 -38.54 -0.92
N VAL A 8 20.54 -38.30 -1.88
CA VAL A 8 21.79 -37.59 -1.59
C VAL A 8 21.39 -36.22 -1.05
N SER A 9 21.40 -36.09 0.28
CA SER A 9 21.24 -34.83 0.98
C SER A 9 22.40 -33.93 0.56
N GLN A 10 22.20 -33.12 -0.48
CA GLN A 10 22.97 -31.88 -0.60
C GLN A 10 22.84 -31.20 0.77
N SER A 11 23.96 -31.00 1.45
CA SER A 11 23.98 -30.38 2.78
C SER A 11 23.15 -29.10 2.71
N SER A 12 21.99 -29.11 3.37
CA SER A 12 21.11 -27.97 3.42
C SER A 12 21.92 -26.76 3.90
N GLU A 13 22.00 -25.70 3.08
CA GLU A 13 22.61 -24.41 3.48
C GLU A 13 21.86 -23.76 4.66
N PHE A 14 20.68 -24.31 5.01
CA PHE A 14 19.87 -23.92 6.15
C PHE A 14 20.03 -24.90 7.33
N PRO A 15 19.97 -24.43 8.59
CA PRO A 15 20.02 -25.28 9.77
C PRO A 15 18.93 -26.36 9.77
N GLN A 16 19.26 -27.58 10.22
CA GLN A 16 18.27 -28.67 10.36
C GLN A 16 17.13 -28.32 11.32
N THR A 17 17.38 -27.42 12.28
CA THR A 17 16.37 -26.87 13.20
C THR A 17 15.35 -25.95 12.52
N ALA A 18 15.57 -25.58 11.26
CA ALA A 18 14.68 -24.75 10.45
C ALA A 18 14.16 -25.52 9.21
N PRO A 19 13.36 -26.59 9.40
CA PRO A 19 12.96 -27.49 8.31
C PRO A 19 12.13 -26.80 7.21
N ALA A 20 11.46 -25.69 7.53
CA ALA A 20 10.70 -24.90 6.56
C ALA A 20 11.55 -23.90 5.75
N ALA A 21 12.80 -23.61 6.17
CA ALA A 21 13.60 -22.54 5.57
C ALA A 21 13.88 -22.79 4.09
N ASN A 22 14.32 -24.00 3.75
CA ASN A 22 14.64 -24.38 2.38
C ASN A 22 13.44 -24.24 1.41
N PRO A 23 12.27 -24.87 1.67
CA PRO A 23 11.11 -24.70 0.78
C PRO A 23 10.58 -23.26 0.75
N VAL A 24 10.63 -22.52 1.86
CA VAL A 24 10.22 -21.10 1.89
C VAL A 24 11.15 -20.25 1.03
N PHE A 25 12.46 -20.47 1.11
CA PHE A 25 13.47 -19.76 0.33
C PHE A 25 13.23 -19.91 -1.17
N PHE A 26 13.17 -21.16 -1.66
CA PHE A 26 13.00 -21.42 -3.09
C PHE A 26 11.66 -20.95 -3.66
N ARG A 27 10.61 -20.96 -2.83
CA ARG A 27 9.28 -20.45 -3.22
C ARG A 27 9.23 -18.92 -3.26
N THR A 28 9.98 -18.23 -2.39
CA THR A 28 9.69 -16.82 -2.04
C THR A 28 10.79 -15.83 -2.43
N TYR A 29 12.07 -16.23 -2.32
CA TYR A 29 13.22 -15.31 -2.46
C TYR A 29 14.15 -15.69 -3.62
N SER A 30 14.19 -16.98 -3.98
CA SER A 30 14.97 -17.46 -5.12
C SER A 30 14.32 -17.08 -6.46
N ARG A 31 14.95 -16.18 -7.22
CA ARG A 31 14.44 -15.75 -8.53
C ARG A 31 14.69 -16.81 -9.60
N ARG A 32 13.79 -16.87 -10.59
CA ARG A 32 14.00 -17.67 -11.82
C ARG A 32 14.96 -16.93 -12.76
N ARG A 33 15.90 -17.66 -13.33
CA ARG A 33 16.85 -17.29 -14.38
C ARG A 33 16.80 -18.34 -15.49
N GLU A 34 17.44 -18.09 -16.62
CA GLU A 34 17.46 -19.03 -17.75
C GLU A 34 17.99 -20.43 -17.36
N LYS A 35 19.00 -20.47 -16.47
CA LYS A 35 19.65 -21.70 -16.01
C LYS A 35 19.03 -22.31 -14.74
N GLY A 36 17.86 -21.84 -14.31
CA GLY A 36 17.17 -22.34 -13.12
C GLY A 36 16.93 -21.27 -12.06
N ARG A 37 16.89 -21.67 -10.78
CA ARG A 37 16.59 -20.79 -9.64
C ARG A 37 17.87 -20.40 -8.89
N GLU A 38 17.91 -19.22 -8.29
CA GLU A 38 19.02 -18.80 -7.43
C GLU A 38 19.17 -19.71 -6.20
N ALA A 39 20.38 -20.21 -5.95
CA ALA A 39 20.79 -20.80 -4.68
C ALA A 39 20.95 -19.73 -3.59
N TRP A 40 21.06 -20.12 -2.32
CA TRP A 40 21.15 -19.17 -1.21
C TRP A 40 22.38 -18.26 -1.33
N GLY A 41 23.55 -18.85 -1.64
CA GLY A 41 24.78 -18.10 -1.83
C GLY A 41 24.66 -17.02 -2.90
N GLU A 42 23.98 -17.32 -4.01
CA GLU A 42 23.79 -16.38 -5.12
C GLU A 42 22.84 -15.24 -4.77
N VAL A 43 21.80 -15.52 -3.96
CA VAL A 43 20.94 -14.46 -3.41
C VAL A 43 21.75 -13.56 -2.47
N CYS A 44 22.61 -14.13 -1.63
CA CYS A 44 23.49 -13.35 -0.75
C CYS A 44 24.42 -12.42 -1.54
N ASP A 45 25.09 -12.95 -2.58
CA ASP A 45 25.97 -12.16 -3.45
C ASP A 45 25.23 -11.00 -4.11
N ARG A 46 24.05 -11.27 -4.67
CA ARG A 46 23.22 -10.26 -5.35
C ARG A 46 22.79 -9.17 -4.38
N THR A 47 22.25 -9.54 -3.23
CA THR A 47 21.73 -8.55 -2.27
C THR A 47 22.83 -7.73 -1.62
N LEU A 48 23.98 -8.36 -1.33
CA LEU A 48 25.14 -7.68 -0.78
C LEU A 48 25.70 -6.64 -1.76
N ARG A 49 25.86 -7.01 -3.03
CA ARG A 49 26.28 -6.08 -4.09
C ARG A 49 25.37 -4.86 -4.17
N GLY A 50 24.05 -5.08 -4.10
CA GLY A 50 23.08 -3.98 -4.05
C GLY A 50 23.27 -3.07 -2.83
N LEU A 51 23.56 -3.63 -1.65
CA LEU A 51 23.81 -2.84 -0.43
C LEU A 51 25.14 -2.08 -0.49
N ILE A 52 26.20 -2.69 -1.03
CA ILE A 52 27.50 -2.04 -1.21
C ILE A 52 27.35 -0.79 -2.08
N GLN A 53 26.62 -0.91 -3.19
CA GLN A 53 26.38 0.22 -4.10
C GLN A 53 25.50 1.29 -3.46
N LEU A 54 24.43 0.90 -2.76
CA LEU A 54 23.47 1.84 -2.17
C LEU A 54 24.05 2.60 -0.96
N GLY A 55 24.78 1.90 -0.10
CA GLY A 55 25.32 2.44 1.14
C GLY A 55 26.78 2.87 1.06
N GLU A 56 27.39 2.79 -0.12
CA GLU A 56 28.83 3.09 -0.34
C GLU A 56 29.74 2.36 0.67
N LEU A 57 29.42 1.09 0.94
CA LEU A 57 29.99 0.36 2.06
C LEU A 57 31.48 0.08 1.90
N LEU A 58 32.23 0.24 2.98
CA LEU A 58 33.63 -0.15 3.04
C LEU A 58 33.78 -1.69 2.99
N PRO A 59 34.93 -2.22 2.52
CA PRO A 59 35.15 -3.67 2.42
C PRO A 59 34.92 -4.43 3.73
N GLN A 60 35.29 -3.83 4.86
CA GLN A 60 35.09 -4.41 6.19
C GLN A 60 33.61 -4.46 6.62
N GLU A 61 32.81 -3.47 6.24
CA GLU A 61 31.36 -3.44 6.51
C GLU A 61 30.64 -4.47 5.66
N ALA A 62 31.00 -4.55 4.37
CA ALA A 62 30.49 -5.56 3.45
C ALA A 62 30.79 -6.99 3.94
N ALA A 63 32.00 -7.24 4.45
CA ALA A 63 32.38 -8.55 5.01
C ALA A 63 31.55 -8.93 6.26
N ILE A 64 31.21 -7.95 7.11
CA ILE A 64 30.33 -8.18 8.26
C ILE A 64 28.92 -8.55 7.80
N ILE A 65 28.35 -7.80 6.86
CA ILE A 65 27.00 -8.06 6.33
C ILE A 65 26.94 -9.43 5.65
N ASP A 66 27.93 -9.76 4.80
CA ASP A 66 28.02 -11.05 4.12
C ASP A 66 27.99 -12.22 5.13
N ARG A 67 28.87 -12.16 6.14
CA ARG A 67 28.95 -13.17 7.19
C ARG A 67 27.63 -13.32 7.94
N MET A 68 27.02 -12.21 8.36
CA MET A 68 25.75 -12.22 9.11
C MET A 68 24.59 -12.76 8.27
N GLN A 69 24.55 -12.42 6.99
CA GLN A 69 23.53 -12.88 6.07
C GLN A 69 23.67 -14.39 5.81
N ARG A 70 24.85 -14.87 5.40
CA ARG A 70 25.08 -16.29 5.11
C ARG A 70 24.83 -17.20 6.31
N GLN A 71 25.17 -16.73 7.51
CA GLN A 71 24.91 -17.46 8.77
C GLN A 71 23.48 -17.29 9.30
N ILE A 72 22.63 -16.54 8.58
CA ILE A 72 21.23 -16.27 8.91
C ILE A 72 21.10 -15.66 10.33
N LYS A 73 22.08 -14.81 10.70
CA LYS A 73 22.10 -14.08 11.98
C LYS A 73 21.42 -12.72 11.85
N ALA A 74 21.57 -12.08 10.70
CA ALA A 74 20.84 -10.87 10.32
C ALA A 74 20.55 -10.94 8.82
N LEU A 75 19.33 -10.62 8.43
CA LEU A 75 18.89 -10.63 7.04
C LEU A 75 18.38 -9.24 6.67
N PRO A 76 18.58 -8.79 5.42
CA PRO A 76 17.83 -7.66 4.92
C PRO A 76 16.35 -8.06 4.79
N SER A 77 15.48 -7.07 4.55
CA SER A 77 14.05 -7.34 4.47
C SER A 77 13.71 -8.40 3.40
N GLY A 78 12.61 -9.11 3.59
CA GLY A 78 12.14 -10.10 2.60
C GLY A 78 11.95 -9.51 1.20
N ARG A 79 11.69 -8.20 1.09
CA ARG A 79 11.70 -7.49 -0.18
C ARG A 79 13.08 -7.40 -0.78
N TRP A 80 14.05 -6.94 0.00
CA TRP A 80 15.42 -6.80 -0.48
C TRP A 80 16.02 -8.15 -0.88
N LEU A 81 15.71 -9.23 -0.14
CA LEU A 81 16.06 -10.59 -0.55
C LEU A 81 15.54 -10.94 -1.96
N TRP A 82 14.35 -10.46 -2.32
CA TRP A 82 13.75 -10.68 -3.63
C TRP A 82 14.26 -9.74 -4.74
N VAL A 83 14.42 -8.44 -4.49
CA VAL A 83 14.71 -7.45 -5.56
C VAL A 83 16.07 -6.76 -5.46
N GLY A 84 16.71 -6.75 -4.29
CA GLY A 84 17.97 -6.04 -4.06
C GLY A 84 19.06 -6.50 -5.01
N GLY A 85 19.79 -5.57 -5.63
CA GLY A 85 20.85 -5.86 -6.61
C GLY A 85 20.40 -6.52 -7.91
N SER A 86 19.11 -6.47 -8.24
CA SER A 86 18.59 -6.90 -9.55
C SER A 86 18.40 -5.72 -10.50
N GLU A 87 18.52 -5.95 -11.81
CA GLU A 87 18.25 -4.94 -12.84
C GLU A 87 16.83 -4.34 -12.73
N TRP A 88 15.89 -5.05 -12.11
CA TRP A 88 14.53 -4.55 -11.92
C TRP A 88 14.50 -3.34 -10.96
N ILE A 89 15.25 -3.39 -9.84
CA ILE A 89 15.23 -2.32 -8.84
C ILE A 89 16.06 -1.10 -9.25
N GLU A 90 17.01 -1.28 -10.16
CA GLU A 90 17.84 -0.20 -10.72
C GLU A 90 17.06 0.76 -11.63
N LYS A 91 15.90 0.32 -12.14
CA LYS A 91 15.03 1.16 -12.96
C LYS A 91 14.37 2.24 -12.08
N PRO A 92 14.46 3.54 -12.44
CA PRO A 92 13.93 4.63 -11.61
C PRO A 92 12.47 4.45 -11.22
N GLN A 93 11.62 3.95 -12.12
CA GLN A 93 10.21 3.72 -11.84
C GLN A 93 9.93 2.60 -10.81
N ASN A 94 10.93 1.81 -10.43
CA ASN A 94 10.76 0.67 -9.52
C ASN A 94 11.39 0.90 -8.14
N PHE A 95 12.04 2.03 -7.89
CA PHE A 95 12.80 2.27 -6.66
C PHE A 95 11.95 2.05 -5.39
N SER A 96 10.69 2.48 -5.40
CA SER A 96 9.74 2.28 -4.29
C SER A 96 9.51 0.80 -3.98
N GLY A 97 9.75 -0.08 -4.95
CA GLY A 97 9.74 -1.51 -4.78
C GLY A 97 10.83 -2.05 -3.84
N ALA A 98 11.79 -1.25 -3.37
CA ALA A 98 12.71 -1.64 -2.29
C ALA A 98 12.05 -1.58 -0.91
N TYR A 99 10.98 -0.79 -0.75
CA TYR A 99 10.30 -0.54 0.51
C TYR A 99 9.10 -1.49 0.67
N ASN A 100 8.91 -2.00 1.89
CA ASN A 100 7.83 -2.95 2.19
C ASN A 100 6.49 -2.28 2.50
N CYS A 101 6.54 -1.10 3.11
CA CYS A 101 5.39 -0.41 3.67
C CYS A 101 5.52 1.09 3.37
N THR A 102 4.38 1.74 3.19
CA THR A 102 4.26 3.20 3.05
C THR A 102 3.19 3.73 4.01
N SER A 103 3.22 5.03 4.27
CA SER A 103 2.09 5.77 4.84
C SER A 103 1.92 7.07 4.06
N THR A 104 0.71 7.33 3.57
CA THR A 104 0.40 8.45 2.69
C THR A 104 -0.74 9.27 3.27
N ASN A 105 -0.52 10.58 3.46
CA ASN A 105 -1.60 11.52 3.76
C ASN A 105 -2.46 11.70 2.50
N VAL A 106 -3.77 11.49 2.61
CA VAL A 106 -4.67 11.56 1.46
C VAL A 106 -5.13 13.00 1.25
N LEU A 107 -4.38 13.74 0.45
CA LEU A 107 -4.56 15.17 0.19
C LEU A 107 -5.24 15.45 -1.16
N ASP A 108 -4.93 14.63 -2.17
CA ASP A 108 -5.37 14.81 -3.55
C ASP A 108 -5.51 13.47 -4.29
N TRP A 109 -5.98 13.51 -5.54
CA TRP A 109 -6.14 12.31 -6.37
C TRP A 109 -4.82 11.58 -6.68
N ARG A 110 -3.68 12.28 -6.62
CA ARG A 110 -2.35 11.66 -6.82
C ARG A 110 -2.03 10.70 -5.67
N ALA A 111 -2.50 10.96 -4.45
CA ALA A 111 -2.36 10.02 -3.33
C ALA A 111 -2.99 8.65 -3.62
N PHE A 112 -4.19 8.63 -4.24
CA PHE A 112 -4.88 7.39 -4.62
C PHE A 112 -4.11 6.64 -5.72
N GLY A 113 -3.68 7.35 -6.76
CA GLY A 113 -2.85 6.77 -7.83
C GLY A 113 -1.53 6.19 -7.30
N LEU A 114 -0.84 6.93 -6.42
CA LEU A 114 0.38 6.48 -5.76
C LEU A 114 0.15 5.19 -4.96
N MET A 115 -0.93 5.10 -4.18
CA MET A 115 -1.23 3.89 -3.43
C MET A 115 -1.50 2.68 -4.34
N MET A 116 -2.19 2.88 -5.46
CA MET A 116 -2.37 1.81 -6.45
C MET A 116 -1.02 1.36 -7.06
N ASP A 117 -0.14 2.31 -7.40
CA ASP A 117 1.21 2.03 -7.94
C ASP A 117 2.05 1.21 -6.94
N LEU A 118 2.08 1.66 -5.68
CA LEU A 118 2.80 1.00 -4.59
C LEU A 118 2.24 -0.41 -4.32
N ALA A 119 0.92 -0.57 -4.31
CA ALA A 119 0.28 -1.87 -4.15
C ALA A 119 0.63 -2.83 -5.31
N MET A 120 0.68 -2.35 -6.56
CA MET A 120 1.10 -3.16 -7.71
C MET A 120 2.59 -3.54 -7.67
N MET A 121 3.41 -2.77 -6.97
CA MET A 121 4.78 -3.16 -6.59
C MET A 121 4.81 -4.05 -5.34
N GLY A 122 3.67 -4.51 -4.80
CA GLY A 122 3.56 -5.37 -3.63
C GLY A 122 3.92 -4.69 -2.30
N CYS A 123 3.95 -3.36 -2.26
CA CYS A 123 4.14 -2.60 -1.02
C CYS A 123 2.82 -2.58 -0.24
N GLY A 124 2.88 -2.67 1.09
CA GLY A 124 1.73 -2.45 1.96
C GLY A 124 1.41 -0.96 2.03
N THR A 125 0.14 -0.59 1.85
CA THR A 125 -0.29 0.80 1.71
C THR A 125 -1.01 1.32 2.95
N GLY A 126 -0.36 2.20 3.70
CA GLY A 126 -0.97 3.02 4.75
C GLY A 126 -1.59 4.28 4.16
N ALA A 127 -2.81 4.63 4.59
CA ALA A 127 -3.48 5.87 4.23
C ALA A 127 -3.92 6.61 5.50
N VAL A 128 -3.55 7.88 5.62
CA VAL A 128 -4.02 8.77 6.70
C VAL A 128 -5.18 9.60 6.18
N LEU A 129 -6.35 9.37 6.76
CA LEU A 129 -7.67 9.85 6.33
C LEU A 129 -8.29 10.80 7.35
N GLU A 130 -7.46 11.48 8.14
CA GLU A 130 -7.92 12.50 9.08
C GLU A 130 -8.58 13.67 8.34
N PRO A 131 -9.60 14.33 8.93
CA PRO A 131 -10.31 15.44 8.31
C PRO A 131 -9.40 16.55 7.77
N LYS A 132 -8.31 16.87 8.47
CA LYS A 132 -7.33 17.89 8.04
C LYS A 132 -6.67 17.59 6.68
N TYR A 133 -6.68 16.34 6.25
CA TYR A 133 -6.16 15.91 4.95
C TYR A 133 -7.28 15.73 3.92
N ILE A 134 -8.28 14.91 4.24
CA ILE A 134 -9.33 14.56 3.26
C ILE A 134 -10.23 15.75 2.90
N ASN A 135 -10.37 16.76 3.78
CA ASN A 135 -11.09 17.98 3.46
C ASN A 135 -10.35 18.90 2.47
N GLN A 136 -9.13 18.54 2.04
CA GLN A 136 -8.44 19.23 0.95
C GLN A 136 -8.85 18.68 -0.43
N LEU A 137 -9.50 17.50 -0.48
CA LEU A 137 -10.07 16.98 -1.71
C LEU A 137 -11.21 17.90 -2.20
N PRO A 138 -11.29 18.20 -3.50
CA PRO A 138 -12.37 19.01 -4.01
C PRO A 138 -13.73 18.31 -3.82
N PRO A 139 -14.83 19.07 -3.64
CA PRO A 139 -16.17 18.49 -3.64
C PRO A 139 -16.43 17.82 -4.99
N ILE A 140 -17.14 16.69 -5.00
CA ILE A 140 -17.50 16.00 -6.23
C ILE A 140 -18.49 16.87 -7.01
N ARG A 141 -18.16 17.17 -8.26
CA ARG A 141 -18.93 18.08 -9.11
C ARG A 141 -19.65 17.34 -10.21
N ASN A 142 -19.01 16.28 -10.72
CA ASN A 142 -19.43 15.62 -11.93
C ASN A 142 -20.01 14.24 -11.64
N ARG A 143 -21.15 13.95 -12.27
CA ARG A 143 -21.73 12.61 -12.28
C ARG A 143 -21.07 11.82 -13.41
N LEU A 144 -20.42 10.71 -13.08
CA LEU A 144 -19.73 9.86 -14.05
C LEU A 144 -20.67 8.75 -14.55
N VAL A 145 -20.87 8.68 -15.86
CA VAL A 145 -21.57 7.57 -16.53
C VAL A 145 -20.52 6.72 -17.25
N VAL A 146 -20.16 5.60 -16.63
CA VAL A 146 -19.08 4.73 -17.14
C VAL A 146 -19.64 3.69 -18.10
N THR A 147 -19.03 3.61 -19.28
CA THR A 147 -19.27 2.57 -20.29
C THR A 147 -17.96 1.87 -20.63
N MET A 148 -18.03 0.56 -20.87
CA MET A 148 -16.86 -0.24 -21.22
C MET A 148 -16.82 -0.44 -22.73
N GLN A 149 -15.63 -0.33 -23.31
CA GLN A 149 -15.34 -0.61 -24.71
C GLN A 149 -14.09 -1.48 -24.81
N GLY A 150 -13.99 -2.30 -25.86
CA GLY A 150 -12.80 -3.11 -26.13
C GLY A 150 -12.62 -4.27 -25.14
N ASP A 151 -12.53 -5.49 -25.68
CA ASP A 151 -12.34 -6.66 -24.81
C ASP A 151 -10.87 -6.87 -24.47
N ILE A 152 -10.62 -7.33 -23.25
CA ILE A 152 -9.29 -7.72 -22.78
C ILE A 152 -8.73 -8.82 -23.70
N GLY A 153 -7.47 -8.69 -24.10
CA GLY A 153 -6.77 -9.65 -24.94
C GLY A 153 -7.09 -9.57 -26.44
N THR A 154 -7.84 -8.57 -26.88
CA THR A 154 -8.13 -8.35 -28.32
C THR A 154 -6.93 -7.84 -29.10
N THR A 155 -6.16 -6.91 -28.52
CA THR A 155 -4.99 -6.33 -29.22
C THR A 155 -3.79 -7.28 -29.14
N PRO A 156 -3.17 -7.65 -30.28
CA PRO A 156 -1.95 -8.45 -30.31
C PRO A 156 -0.82 -7.83 -29.48
N ALA A 157 -0.01 -8.65 -28.82
CA ALA A 157 0.98 -8.19 -27.85
C ALA A 157 1.95 -7.11 -28.38
N GLN A 158 2.32 -7.16 -29.67
CA GLN A 158 3.22 -6.16 -30.26
C GLN A 158 2.56 -4.80 -30.55
N LEU A 159 1.22 -4.74 -30.53
CA LEU A 159 0.44 -3.55 -30.86
C LEU A 159 -0.19 -2.89 -29.63
N ARG A 160 -0.09 -3.51 -28.45
CA ARG A 160 -0.64 -2.96 -27.21
C ARG A 160 0.11 -1.70 -26.81
N CYS A 161 -0.62 -0.64 -26.47
CA CYS A 161 -0.03 0.55 -25.86
C CYS A 161 0.25 0.31 -24.38
N GLU A 162 1.45 0.60 -23.90
CA GLU A 162 1.79 0.46 -22.47
C GLU A 162 1.23 1.62 -21.63
N LEU A 163 1.14 2.83 -22.19
CA LEU A 163 0.67 4.02 -21.48
C LEU A 163 -0.79 4.29 -21.78
N THR A 164 -1.48 4.84 -20.78
CA THR A 164 -2.87 5.27 -20.93
C THR A 164 -2.95 6.59 -21.70
N GLU A 165 -3.83 6.62 -22.69
CA GLU A 165 -4.18 7.82 -23.45
C GLU A 165 -5.60 8.27 -23.04
N VAL A 166 -5.79 9.58 -22.87
CA VAL A 166 -7.08 10.16 -22.49
C VAL A 166 -7.47 11.19 -23.55
N LYS A 167 -8.65 11.03 -24.14
CA LYS A 167 -9.23 11.98 -25.09
C LYS A 167 -10.49 12.57 -24.48
N ILE A 168 -10.58 13.90 -24.47
CA ILE A 168 -11.73 14.62 -23.94
C ILE A 168 -12.36 15.41 -25.09
N GLU A 169 -13.65 15.16 -25.31
CA GLU A 169 -14.46 15.78 -26.35
C GLU A 169 -15.78 16.25 -25.73
N SER A 170 -15.90 17.55 -25.47
CA SER A 170 -17.08 18.16 -24.83
C SER A 170 -17.48 17.50 -23.50
N HIS A 171 -18.52 16.65 -23.49
CA HIS A 171 -19.04 15.96 -22.30
C HIS A 171 -18.61 14.49 -22.21
N GLN A 172 -17.69 14.06 -23.08
CA GLN A 172 -17.21 12.70 -23.13
C GLN A 172 -15.70 12.64 -22.88
N ALA A 173 -15.28 11.70 -22.02
CA ALA A 173 -13.89 11.36 -21.82
C ALA A 173 -13.68 9.88 -22.19
N THR A 174 -12.78 9.62 -23.14
CA THR A 174 -12.38 8.26 -23.50
C THR A 174 -11.00 7.97 -22.93
N ILE A 175 -10.91 6.95 -22.09
CA ILE A 175 -9.67 6.47 -21.45
C ILE A 175 -9.27 5.16 -22.13
N TYR A 176 -8.26 5.21 -22.99
CA TYR A 176 -7.62 4.03 -23.56
C TYR A 176 -6.59 3.50 -22.57
N VAL A 177 -6.95 2.46 -21.83
CA VAL A 177 -6.12 1.97 -20.72
C VAL A 177 -4.86 1.30 -21.26
N GLY A 178 -3.70 1.71 -20.77
CA GLY A 178 -2.41 1.15 -21.15
C GLY A 178 -2.09 -0.17 -20.44
N ASP A 179 -1.40 -1.08 -21.13
CA ASP A 179 -1.00 -2.41 -20.63
C ASP A 179 0.29 -2.38 -19.79
N SER A 180 0.34 -1.45 -18.84
CA SER A 180 1.43 -1.35 -17.85
C SER A 180 0.88 -0.91 -16.50
N ARG A 181 1.71 -1.07 -15.46
CA ARG A 181 1.41 -0.57 -14.11
C ARG A 181 1.07 0.92 -14.14
N GLN A 182 1.88 1.72 -14.83
CA GLN A 182 1.67 3.16 -14.99
C GLN A 182 0.39 3.47 -15.76
N GLY A 183 0.06 2.66 -16.78
CA GLY A 183 -1.20 2.76 -17.51
C GLY A 183 -2.41 2.60 -16.58
N TRP A 184 -2.43 1.55 -15.77
CA TRP A 184 -3.53 1.27 -14.83
C TRP A 184 -3.66 2.35 -13.75
N VAL A 185 -2.53 2.81 -13.21
CA VAL A 185 -2.52 3.93 -12.25
C VAL A 185 -3.11 5.19 -12.88
N LYS A 186 -2.66 5.54 -14.10
CA LYS A 186 -3.12 6.75 -14.77
C LYS A 186 -4.61 6.67 -15.11
N SER A 187 -5.13 5.52 -15.57
CA SER A 187 -6.55 5.37 -15.88
C SER A 187 -7.43 5.47 -14.64
N TYR A 188 -7.03 4.82 -13.54
CA TYR A 188 -7.72 4.91 -12.26
C TYR A 188 -7.73 6.36 -11.72
N GLN A 189 -6.57 7.01 -11.65
CA GLN A 189 -6.45 8.39 -11.19
C GLN A 189 -7.26 9.35 -12.07
N THR A 190 -7.22 9.17 -13.40
CA THR A 190 -7.98 10.01 -14.34
C THR A 190 -9.48 9.90 -14.09
N LEU A 191 -10.01 8.69 -13.82
CA LEU A 191 -11.42 8.54 -13.47
C LEU A 191 -11.80 9.36 -12.23
N LEU A 192 -10.95 9.34 -11.19
CA LEU A 192 -11.19 10.13 -9.97
C LEU A 192 -11.12 11.63 -10.27
N GLU A 193 -10.12 12.08 -11.04
CA GLU A 193 -9.94 13.48 -11.43
C GLU A 193 -11.15 14.02 -12.18
N LEU A 194 -11.72 13.24 -13.11
CA LEU A 194 -12.93 13.59 -13.88
C LEU A 194 -14.13 13.90 -12.99
N SER A 195 -14.23 13.33 -11.78
CA SER A 195 -15.33 13.59 -10.85
C SER A 195 -15.32 15.02 -10.26
N THR A 196 -14.18 15.69 -10.36
CA THR A 196 -13.95 17.04 -9.80
C THR A 196 -13.44 18.05 -10.83
N ASP A 197 -13.25 17.61 -12.07
CA ASP A 197 -12.73 18.45 -13.16
C ASP A 197 -13.71 19.59 -13.50
N GLU A 198 -13.21 20.82 -13.45
CA GLU A 198 -13.99 22.04 -13.67
C GLU A 198 -14.34 22.29 -15.15
N GLN A 199 -13.70 21.57 -16.08
CA GLN A 199 -14.01 21.65 -17.50
C GLN A 199 -15.41 21.12 -17.83
N PHE A 200 -15.99 20.28 -16.95
CA PHE A 200 -17.31 19.70 -17.12
C PHE A 200 -18.35 20.42 -16.25
N ALA A 201 -19.60 20.38 -16.72
CA ALA A 201 -20.75 20.93 -16.02
C ALA A 201 -21.82 19.85 -15.85
N GLY A 202 -21.65 19.00 -14.83
CA GLY A 202 -22.64 17.98 -14.46
C GLY A 202 -22.26 16.58 -14.92
N GLU A 203 -22.95 16.03 -15.92
CA GLU A 203 -22.73 14.64 -16.33
C GLU A 203 -21.54 14.51 -17.29
N VAL A 204 -20.70 13.50 -17.05
CA VAL A 204 -19.55 13.13 -17.90
C VAL A 204 -19.72 11.70 -18.35
N GLN A 205 -19.77 11.51 -19.67
CA GLN A 205 -19.77 10.19 -20.29
C GLN A 205 -18.34 9.67 -20.35
N VAL A 206 -18.03 8.65 -19.56
CA VAL A 206 -16.68 8.09 -19.48
C VAL A 206 -16.65 6.75 -20.20
N VAL A 207 -15.90 6.67 -21.30
CA VAL A 207 -15.65 5.43 -22.03
C VAL A 207 -14.31 4.87 -21.58
N ILE A 208 -14.31 3.65 -21.05
CA ILE A 208 -13.10 2.93 -20.68
C ILE A 208 -12.81 1.88 -21.75
N ASP A 209 -11.77 2.10 -22.56
CA ASP A 209 -11.33 1.16 -23.59
C ASP A 209 -10.22 0.24 -23.04
N LEU A 210 -10.51 -1.06 -22.92
CA LEU A 210 -9.59 -2.07 -22.38
C LEU A 210 -8.90 -2.92 -23.45
N LYS A 211 -9.01 -2.57 -24.74
CA LYS A 211 -8.47 -3.39 -25.84
C LYS A 211 -6.97 -3.71 -25.72
N ASN A 212 -6.20 -2.81 -25.10
CA ASN A 212 -4.75 -2.98 -24.96
C ASN A 212 -4.39 -3.96 -23.84
N ILE A 213 -5.29 -4.23 -22.88
CA ILE A 213 -4.97 -5.01 -21.70
C ILE A 213 -4.74 -6.47 -22.07
N ARG A 214 -3.60 -7.02 -21.62
CA ARG A 214 -3.26 -8.43 -21.81
C ARG A 214 -4.26 -9.37 -21.13
N PRO A 215 -4.50 -10.59 -21.67
CA PRO A 215 -5.39 -11.56 -21.03
C PRO A 215 -4.81 -12.15 -19.74
N ALA A 216 -5.67 -12.77 -18.95
CA ALA A 216 -5.26 -13.51 -17.76
C ALA A 216 -4.31 -14.67 -18.12
N GLY A 217 -3.31 -14.91 -17.28
CA GLY A 217 -2.31 -15.97 -17.47
C GLY A 217 -1.05 -15.53 -18.22
N GLU A 218 -1.02 -14.35 -18.84
CA GLU A 218 0.17 -13.86 -19.54
C GLU A 218 1.30 -13.51 -18.53
N PRO A 219 2.54 -13.99 -18.71
CA PRO A 219 3.64 -13.73 -17.77
C PRO A 219 3.97 -12.24 -17.59
N LEU A 220 4.20 -11.82 -16.35
CA LEU A 220 4.63 -10.46 -16.04
C LEU A 220 6.16 -10.30 -16.14
N LYS A 221 6.62 -9.24 -16.79
CA LYS A 221 8.04 -8.90 -16.89
C LYS A 221 8.55 -8.35 -15.55
N GLY A 222 9.62 -8.94 -15.00
CA GLY A 222 10.41 -8.36 -13.90
C GLY A 222 9.98 -8.73 -12.46
N PHE A 223 8.68 -8.73 -12.14
CA PHE A 223 8.21 -8.98 -10.76
C PHE A 223 7.87 -10.46 -10.48
N GLY A 224 7.81 -11.30 -11.53
CA GLY A 224 7.34 -12.68 -11.47
C GLY A 224 5.80 -12.78 -11.48
N GLY A 225 5.27 -13.98 -11.65
CA GLY A 225 3.82 -14.22 -11.70
C GLY A 225 3.20 -14.08 -13.10
N VAL A 226 1.86 -14.08 -13.14
CA VAL A 226 1.05 -13.98 -14.35
C VAL A 226 -0.02 -12.92 -14.17
N ALA A 227 -0.42 -12.26 -15.25
CA ALA A 227 -1.45 -11.22 -15.24
C ALA A 227 -2.82 -11.80 -14.89
N ASN A 228 -3.64 -11.02 -14.21
CA ASN A 228 -5.05 -11.33 -13.98
C ASN A 228 -5.89 -10.05 -13.90
N PRO A 229 -6.36 -9.50 -15.05
CA PRO A 229 -7.09 -8.23 -15.12
C PRO A 229 -8.60 -8.35 -14.91
N ILE A 230 -9.12 -9.51 -14.48
CA ILE A 230 -10.56 -9.80 -14.47
C ILE A 230 -11.41 -8.81 -13.64
N LYS A 231 -10.81 -8.17 -12.63
CA LYS A 231 -11.48 -7.18 -11.77
C LYS A 231 -11.32 -5.74 -12.25
N LEU A 232 -10.46 -5.49 -13.25
CA LEU A 232 -10.19 -4.15 -13.75
C LEU A 232 -11.45 -3.47 -14.35
N PRO A 233 -12.34 -4.14 -15.11
CA PRO A 233 -13.58 -3.49 -15.59
C PRO A 233 -14.50 -3.03 -14.44
N GLU A 234 -14.64 -3.86 -13.40
CA GLU A 234 -15.52 -3.61 -12.26
C GLU A 234 -15.07 -2.38 -11.45
N LEU A 235 -13.76 -2.16 -11.32
CA LEU A 235 -13.18 -1.00 -10.63
C LEU A 235 -13.79 0.33 -11.08
N TYR A 236 -13.88 0.56 -12.39
CA TYR A 236 -14.34 1.85 -12.91
C TYR A 236 -15.81 2.11 -12.56
N GLN A 237 -16.65 1.08 -12.64
CA GLN A 237 -18.06 1.18 -12.27
C GLN A 237 -18.23 1.39 -10.76
N ARG A 238 -17.44 0.71 -9.94
CA ARG A 238 -17.48 0.82 -8.47
C ARG A 238 -17.03 2.19 -8.01
N CYS A 239 -15.91 2.70 -8.54
CA CYS A 239 -15.44 4.05 -8.29
C CYS A 239 -16.49 5.10 -8.70
N ALA A 240 -17.06 5.00 -9.91
CA ALA A 240 -18.11 5.92 -10.36
C ALA A 240 -19.34 5.86 -9.44
N SER A 241 -19.75 4.67 -8.99
CA SER A 241 -20.87 4.53 -8.03
C SER A 241 -20.61 5.25 -6.71
N ILE A 242 -19.41 5.08 -6.13
CA ILE A 242 -19.00 5.75 -4.89
C ILE A 242 -18.98 7.27 -5.08
N LEU A 243 -18.30 7.75 -6.12
CA LEU A 243 -18.17 9.19 -6.41
C LEU A 243 -19.54 9.82 -6.67
N ASN A 244 -20.42 9.15 -7.42
CA ASN A 244 -21.74 9.66 -7.76
C ASN A 244 -22.66 9.84 -6.54
N LYS A 245 -22.46 9.08 -5.46
CA LYS A 245 -23.17 9.25 -4.17
C LYS A 245 -22.72 10.50 -3.39
N ALA A 246 -21.60 11.12 -3.80
CA ALA A 246 -21.03 12.29 -3.18
C ALA A 246 -21.15 13.57 -4.03
N VAL A 247 -21.83 13.54 -5.18
CA VAL A 247 -22.06 14.74 -6.01
C VAL A 247 -22.65 15.87 -5.17
N GLY A 248 -22.02 17.04 -5.22
CA GLY A 248 -22.38 18.23 -4.46
C GLY A 248 -21.69 18.35 -3.09
N ARG A 249 -20.85 17.40 -2.68
CA ARG A 249 -20.13 17.42 -1.40
C ARG A 249 -18.73 16.82 -1.51
N GLN A 250 -17.91 17.02 -0.49
CA GLN A 250 -16.65 16.31 -0.33
C GLN A 250 -16.89 14.84 0.04
N LEU A 251 -15.90 14.00 -0.27
CA LEU A 251 -15.88 12.62 0.19
C LEU A 251 -15.68 12.57 1.70
N ASN A 252 -16.32 11.59 2.35
CA ASN A 252 -16.00 11.23 3.72
C ASN A 252 -14.87 10.19 3.79
N SER A 253 -14.38 9.91 4.99
CA SER A 253 -13.29 8.96 5.23
C SER A 253 -13.59 7.54 4.76
N VAL A 254 -14.83 7.08 4.87
CA VAL A 254 -15.27 5.74 4.42
C VAL A 254 -15.25 5.64 2.90
N GLU A 255 -15.72 6.67 2.20
CA GLU A 255 -15.68 6.73 0.73
C GLU A 255 -14.24 6.77 0.22
N CYS A 256 -13.36 7.52 0.90
CA CYS A 256 -11.93 7.47 0.62
C CYS A 256 -11.35 6.07 0.83
N CYS A 257 -11.69 5.36 1.93
CA CYS A 257 -11.27 3.96 2.11
C CYS A 257 -11.72 3.09 0.95
N LEU A 258 -13.00 3.16 0.58
CA LEU A 258 -13.58 2.35 -0.50
C LEU A 258 -12.85 2.56 -1.83
N LEU A 259 -12.59 3.81 -2.23
CA LEU A 259 -11.87 4.09 -3.48
C LEU A 259 -10.46 3.46 -3.47
N ILE A 260 -9.71 3.61 -2.37
CA ILE A 260 -8.38 3.02 -2.23
C ILE A 260 -8.45 1.48 -2.26
N ASP A 261 -9.44 0.92 -1.57
CA ASP A 261 -9.57 -0.52 -1.39
C ASP A 261 -10.11 -1.22 -2.64
N GLU A 262 -10.98 -0.59 -3.43
CA GLU A 262 -11.39 -1.09 -4.75
C GLU A 262 -10.19 -1.22 -5.69
N ALA A 263 -9.27 -0.26 -5.67
CA ALA A 263 -8.00 -0.38 -6.40
C ALA A 263 -7.17 -1.57 -5.86
N ALA A 264 -7.14 -1.78 -4.54
CA ALA A 264 -6.43 -2.92 -3.94
C ALA A 264 -7.07 -4.28 -4.31
N VAL A 265 -8.40 -4.37 -4.43
CA VAL A 265 -9.10 -5.58 -4.90
C VAL A 265 -8.60 -6.00 -6.28
N VAL A 266 -8.46 -5.05 -7.21
CA VAL A 266 -7.91 -5.30 -8.55
C VAL A 266 -6.47 -5.82 -8.49
N VAL A 267 -5.63 -5.18 -7.67
CA VAL A 267 -4.22 -5.56 -7.54
C VAL A 267 -4.05 -6.98 -6.98
N VAL A 268 -4.85 -7.36 -5.98
CA VAL A 268 -4.78 -8.70 -5.37
C VAL A 268 -5.35 -9.78 -6.28
N ALA A 269 -6.44 -9.49 -7.00
CA ALA A 269 -6.91 -10.39 -8.05
C ALA A 269 -5.80 -10.65 -9.09
N GLY A 270 -4.97 -9.64 -9.37
CA GLY A 270 -3.76 -9.68 -10.20
C GLY A 270 -2.64 -10.66 -9.78
N ASN A 271 -2.83 -11.45 -8.71
CA ASN A 271 -1.86 -12.41 -8.17
C ASN A 271 -0.53 -11.78 -7.68
N VAL A 272 -0.54 -10.47 -7.45
CA VAL A 272 0.46 -9.80 -6.62
C VAL A 272 0.09 -10.11 -5.16
N ARG A 273 1.06 -10.54 -4.34
CA ARG A 273 0.89 -10.96 -2.92
C ARG A 273 -0.24 -10.17 -2.22
N ARG A 274 -1.08 -10.85 -1.41
CA ARG A 274 -2.16 -10.24 -0.60
C ARG A 274 -1.79 -8.80 -0.21
N SER A 275 -2.42 -7.82 -0.86
CA SER A 275 -2.25 -6.40 -0.54
C SER A 275 -2.55 -6.25 0.94
N ALA A 276 -1.65 -5.57 1.65
CA ALA A 276 -1.79 -5.28 3.06
C ALA A 276 -2.05 -3.78 3.19
N GLY A 277 -3.31 -3.40 3.37
CA GLY A 277 -3.70 -2.02 3.62
C GLY A 277 -3.79 -1.70 5.10
N MET A 278 -3.47 -0.47 5.46
CA MET A 278 -3.86 0.13 6.73
C MET A 278 -4.54 1.47 6.45
N ARG A 279 -5.68 1.72 7.09
CA ARG A 279 -6.37 3.01 7.05
C ARG A 279 -6.32 3.61 8.45
N GLN A 280 -5.82 4.83 8.56
CA GLN A 280 -5.73 5.58 9.79
C GLN A 280 -6.74 6.71 9.72
N GLY A 281 -7.71 6.74 10.64
CA GLY A 281 -8.72 7.79 10.72
C GLY A 281 -8.75 8.40 12.10
N ASP A 282 -9.27 9.63 12.20
CA ASP A 282 -9.40 10.32 13.48
C ASP A 282 -10.28 9.52 14.46
N SER A 283 -9.91 9.49 15.73
CA SER A 283 -10.65 8.75 16.77
C SER A 283 -12.10 9.22 16.95
N ASN A 284 -12.41 10.47 16.59
CA ASN A 284 -13.74 11.09 16.65
C ASN A 284 -14.54 10.93 15.34
N ASP A 285 -13.96 10.34 14.29
CA ASP A 285 -14.67 10.03 13.06
C ASP A 285 -15.51 8.76 13.25
N GLU A 286 -16.77 8.95 13.67
CA GLU A 286 -17.73 7.87 13.89
C GLU A 286 -18.01 7.03 12.63
N PRO A 287 -18.21 7.61 11.43
CA PRO A 287 -18.30 6.84 10.18
C PRO A 287 -17.09 5.92 9.97
N PHE A 288 -15.87 6.43 10.14
CA PHE A 288 -14.65 5.64 10.00
C PHE A 288 -14.56 4.51 11.03
N ALA A 289 -14.86 4.82 12.29
CA ALA A 289 -14.81 3.86 13.39
C ALA A 289 -15.78 2.69 13.17
N ASN A 290 -16.92 2.94 12.53
CA ASN A 290 -17.96 1.95 12.29
C ASN A 290 -17.98 1.38 10.86
N ALA A 291 -17.09 1.82 9.97
CA ALA A 291 -17.06 1.44 8.57
C ALA A 291 -17.07 -0.08 8.33
N LYS A 292 -16.36 -0.82 9.18
CA LYS A 292 -16.24 -2.29 9.15
C LYS A 292 -17.14 -3.00 10.17
N GLY A 293 -18.01 -2.27 10.88
CA GLY A 293 -18.99 -2.86 11.79
C GLY A 293 -20.01 -3.68 11.01
N ASN A 294 -20.30 -4.89 11.49
CA ASN A 294 -21.25 -5.84 10.86
C ASN A 294 -20.98 -6.06 9.36
N LEU A 295 -19.70 -6.05 8.96
CA LEU A 295 -19.33 -6.30 7.56
C LEU A 295 -19.82 -7.68 7.09
N TRP A 296 -19.85 -8.65 8.01
CA TRP A 296 -20.52 -9.93 7.83
C TRP A 296 -21.81 -9.93 8.63
N GLU A 297 -22.91 -10.27 7.96
CA GLU A 297 -24.23 -10.40 8.56
C GLU A 297 -24.88 -11.72 8.13
N GLN A 298 -25.78 -12.26 8.95
CA GLN A 298 -26.57 -13.42 8.57
C GLN A 298 -27.83 -12.97 7.83
N ASP A 299 -28.14 -13.61 6.71
CA ASP A 299 -29.44 -13.46 6.06
C ASP A 299 -30.58 -14.08 6.90
N ALA A 300 -31.81 -13.96 6.42
CA ALA A 300 -33.00 -14.51 7.09
C ALA A 300 -32.96 -16.04 7.25
N GLN A 301 -32.07 -16.73 6.52
CA GLN A 301 -31.86 -18.18 6.55
C GLN A 301 -30.64 -18.56 7.41
N GLY A 302 -29.95 -17.60 8.02
CA GLY A 302 -28.76 -17.82 8.85
C GLY A 302 -27.45 -17.93 8.06
N ASN A 303 -27.45 -17.72 6.75
CA ASN A 303 -26.22 -17.76 5.96
C ASN A 303 -25.45 -16.46 6.11
N TRP A 304 -24.15 -16.56 6.33
CA TRP A 304 -23.27 -15.39 6.34
C TRP A 304 -23.12 -14.80 4.95
N ARG A 305 -23.39 -13.50 4.84
CA ARG A 305 -23.14 -12.67 3.67
C ARG A 305 -22.33 -11.43 4.04
N ILE A 306 -21.67 -10.85 3.06
CA ILE A 306 -20.97 -9.57 3.18
C ILE A 306 -21.77 -8.51 2.42
N ASP A 307 -21.84 -7.29 2.96
CA ASP A 307 -22.39 -6.16 2.24
C ASP A 307 -21.55 -5.91 0.96
N PRO A 308 -22.13 -6.09 -0.25
CA PRO A 308 -21.39 -5.92 -1.48
C PRO A 308 -20.87 -4.51 -1.68
N GLU A 309 -21.46 -3.47 -1.08
CA GLU A 309 -20.96 -2.09 -1.17
C GLU A 309 -19.74 -1.86 -0.28
N ARG A 310 -19.52 -2.70 0.72
CA ARG A 310 -18.45 -2.57 1.72
C ARG A 310 -17.40 -3.68 1.66
N ASP A 311 -17.57 -4.70 0.82
CA ASP A 311 -16.65 -5.85 0.69
C ASP A 311 -15.18 -5.40 0.49
N ALA A 312 -14.96 -4.33 -0.27
CA ALA A 312 -13.62 -3.78 -0.49
C ALA A 312 -12.89 -3.41 0.83
N LEU A 313 -13.60 -2.99 1.88
CA LEU A 313 -13.00 -2.61 3.18
C LEU A 313 -12.25 -3.75 3.87
N ARG A 314 -12.41 -5.01 3.41
CA ARG A 314 -11.59 -6.13 3.89
C ARG A 314 -10.12 -6.04 3.47
N MET A 315 -9.80 -5.19 2.48
CA MET A 315 -8.45 -5.05 1.93
C MET A 315 -7.49 -4.33 2.88
N ALA A 316 -8.01 -3.71 3.94
CA ALA A 316 -7.21 -2.98 4.91
C ALA A 316 -7.72 -3.15 6.35
N ASN A 317 -6.83 -3.02 7.32
CA ASN A 317 -7.21 -2.87 8.73
C ASN A 317 -7.42 -1.39 9.05
N HIS A 318 -8.40 -1.07 9.89
CA HIS A 318 -8.68 0.30 10.32
C HIS A 318 -8.08 0.57 11.71
N THR A 319 -7.35 1.68 11.83
CA THR A 319 -6.76 2.17 13.08
C THR A 319 -7.34 3.53 13.43
N ARG A 320 -7.92 3.66 14.63
CA ARG A 320 -8.37 4.95 15.18
C ARG A 320 -7.18 5.70 15.78
N VAL A 321 -6.95 6.93 15.35
CA VAL A 321 -5.85 7.78 15.80
C VAL A 321 -6.38 8.78 16.83
N PHE A 322 -5.88 8.66 18.06
CA PHE A 322 -6.19 9.54 19.18
C PHE A 322 -5.14 10.65 19.26
N HIS A 323 -5.60 11.89 19.35
CA HIS A 323 -4.76 13.07 19.55
C HIS A 323 -4.64 13.48 21.02
N HIS A 324 -5.45 12.88 21.91
CA HIS A 324 -5.25 12.84 23.36
C HIS A 324 -4.74 11.46 23.79
N LYS A 325 -4.19 11.35 25.00
CA LYS A 325 -3.94 10.04 25.62
C LYS A 325 -5.28 9.29 25.78
N PRO A 326 -5.41 8.08 25.19
CA PRO A 326 -6.65 7.33 25.29
C PRO A 326 -7.04 7.02 26.73
N GLU A 327 -8.32 7.21 27.05
CA GLU A 327 -8.89 6.88 28.35
C GLU A 327 -9.00 5.36 28.54
N LEU A 328 -9.13 4.93 29.79
CA LEU A 328 -9.28 3.50 30.11
C LEU A 328 -10.52 2.90 29.43
N SER A 329 -11.64 3.63 29.38
CA SER A 329 -12.86 3.18 28.70
C SER A 329 -12.63 2.97 27.20
N GLU A 330 -11.98 3.91 26.53
CA GLU A 330 -11.65 3.83 25.09
C GLU A 330 -10.74 2.63 24.80
N CYS A 331 -9.78 2.36 25.69
CA CYS A 331 -8.90 1.19 25.59
C CYS A 331 -9.69 -0.12 25.78
N ILE A 332 -10.60 -0.19 26.76
CA ILE A 332 -11.44 -1.36 27.01
C ILE A 332 -12.36 -1.62 25.80
N GLU A 333 -12.96 -0.59 25.23
CA GLU A 333 -13.80 -0.70 24.03
C GLU A 333 -13.01 -1.20 22.83
N ALA A 334 -11.81 -0.66 22.60
CA ALA A 334 -10.92 -1.11 21.54
C ALA A 334 -10.55 -2.60 21.69
N VAL A 335 -10.14 -3.02 22.88
CA VAL A 335 -9.80 -4.43 23.15
C VAL A 335 -11.02 -5.35 23.00
N LYS A 336 -12.20 -4.94 23.47
CA LYS A 336 -13.44 -5.70 23.26
C LYS A 336 -13.73 -5.86 21.77
N LYS A 337 -13.63 -4.79 20.98
CA LYS A 337 -13.85 -4.83 19.54
C LYS A 337 -12.86 -5.79 18.85
N GLN A 338 -11.58 -5.74 19.23
CA GLN A 338 -10.56 -6.64 18.70
C GLN A 338 -10.86 -8.10 19.04
N TYR A 339 -11.35 -8.38 20.24
CA TYR A 339 -11.75 -9.73 20.65
C TYR A 339 -12.90 -10.28 19.81
N TYR A 340 -13.93 -9.46 19.52
CA TYR A 340 -15.13 -9.93 18.81
C TYR A 340 -15.01 -9.92 17.29
N SER A 341 -14.25 -9.01 16.69
CA SER A 341 -14.17 -8.86 15.24
C SER A 341 -12.77 -8.86 14.65
N GLY A 342 -11.73 -8.79 15.48
CA GLY A 342 -10.35 -8.55 15.02
C GLY A 342 -10.07 -7.09 14.61
N GLU A 343 -11.08 -6.21 14.63
CA GLU A 343 -10.97 -4.78 14.31
C GLU A 343 -10.90 -3.92 15.57
N GLY A 344 -10.66 -2.62 15.43
CA GLY A 344 -10.58 -1.69 16.56
C GLY A 344 -9.15 -1.46 17.04
N ALA A 345 -8.18 -1.52 16.13
CA ALA A 345 -6.84 -1.02 16.40
C ALA A 345 -6.90 0.46 16.77
N ILE A 346 -6.08 0.86 17.73
CA ILE A 346 -5.94 2.25 18.15
C ILE A 346 -4.48 2.67 18.12
N GLN A 347 -4.26 3.96 17.92
CA GLN A 347 -2.96 4.58 17.95
C GLN A 347 -3.06 5.89 18.72
N TRP A 348 -2.10 6.17 19.59
CA TRP A 348 -1.94 7.49 20.19
C TRP A 348 -0.89 8.29 19.42
N ALA A 349 -1.30 9.40 18.79
CA ALA A 349 -0.45 10.20 17.92
C ALA A 349 0.73 10.84 18.68
N GLY A 350 0.51 11.35 19.89
CA GLY A 350 1.57 11.98 20.70
C GLY A 350 2.73 11.03 20.99
N GLU A 351 2.42 9.80 21.40
CA GLU A 351 3.43 8.77 21.64
C GLU A 351 4.06 8.24 20.33
N ALA A 352 3.30 8.14 19.24
CA ALA A 352 3.84 7.75 17.94
C ALA A 352 4.88 8.78 17.44
N LEU A 353 4.54 10.07 17.52
CA LEU A 353 5.44 11.16 17.17
C LEU A 353 6.66 11.20 18.08
N ALA A 354 6.47 10.99 19.38
CA ALA A 354 7.58 10.97 20.31
C ALA A 354 8.59 9.86 19.96
N ARG A 355 8.12 8.66 19.58
CA ARG A 355 8.99 7.57 19.12
C ARG A 355 9.69 7.89 17.79
N ALA A 356 8.98 8.52 16.85
CA ALA A 356 9.51 8.90 15.55
C ALA A 356 10.56 10.02 15.61
N ASN A 357 10.67 10.70 16.76
CA ASN A 357 11.63 11.75 17.04
C ASN A 357 12.63 11.34 18.14
N SER A 358 12.89 10.04 18.31
CA SER A 358 13.78 9.52 19.35
C SER A 358 15.25 9.97 19.21
N ASP A 359 15.63 10.46 18.03
CA ASP A 359 16.91 11.12 17.77
C ASP A 359 17.05 12.46 18.50
N LEU A 360 15.94 13.17 18.72
CA LEU A 360 15.88 14.43 19.45
C LEU A 360 15.39 14.22 20.90
N LEU A 361 14.39 13.38 21.09
CA LEU A 361 13.75 13.08 22.37
C LEU A 361 14.47 11.93 23.10
N THR A 362 15.74 12.16 23.40
CA THR A 362 16.67 11.10 23.87
C THR A 362 16.48 10.70 25.33
N THR A 363 15.76 11.49 26.13
CA THR A 363 15.49 11.22 27.54
C THR A 363 13.99 11.13 27.83
N LEU A 364 13.62 10.40 28.89
CA LEU A 364 12.22 10.28 29.32
C LEU A 364 11.61 11.64 29.69
N GLU A 365 12.40 12.55 30.26
CA GLU A 365 11.96 13.89 30.64
C GLU A 365 11.59 14.72 29.41
N VAL A 366 12.50 14.81 28.43
CA VAL A 366 12.26 15.54 27.16
C VAL A 366 11.08 14.94 26.39
N LYS A 367 11.00 13.61 26.34
CA LYS A 367 9.86 12.89 25.76
C LYS A 367 8.53 13.28 26.44
N THR A 368 8.52 13.28 27.77
CA THR A 368 7.31 13.59 28.55
C THR A 368 6.88 15.05 28.37
N ASP A 369 7.84 15.97 28.32
CA ASP A 369 7.59 17.39 28.07
C ASP A 369 7.01 17.63 26.66
N PHE A 370 7.59 17.00 25.64
CA PHE A 370 7.05 17.03 24.26
C PHE A 370 5.62 16.51 24.20
N ILE A 371 5.33 15.35 24.82
CA ILE A 371 3.99 14.76 24.81
C ILE A 371 2.97 15.72 25.44
N LYS A 372 3.30 16.37 26.56
CA LYS A 372 2.43 17.38 27.18
C LYS A 372 2.18 18.57 26.24
N ALA A 373 3.23 19.05 25.58
CA ALA A 373 3.10 20.14 24.61
C ALA A 373 2.22 19.74 23.42
N TYR A 374 2.34 18.49 22.95
CA TYR A 374 1.52 17.95 21.88
C TYR A 374 0.03 17.90 22.24
N GLU A 375 -0.31 17.37 23.43
CA GLU A 375 -1.69 17.30 23.91
C GLU A 375 -2.33 18.69 24.08
N GLN A 376 -1.51 19.72 24.31
CA GLN A 376 -1.94 21.12 24.40
C GLN A 376 -2.00 21.83 23.04
N GLY A 377 -1.67 21.16 21.93
CA GLY A 377 -1.61 21.76 20.60
C GLY A 377 -0.37 22.62 20.33
N ASN A 378 0.65 22.58 21.20
CA ASN A 378 1.83 23.44 21.18
C ASN A 378 3.11 22.73 20.68
N ALA A 379 2.97 21.64 19.92
CA ALA A 379 4.11 20.81 19.51
C ALA A 379 5.11 21.57 18.61
N THR A 380 4.62 22.42 17.71
CA THR A 380 5.47 23.25 16.83
C THR A 380 6.28 24.26 17.64
N ASP A 381 5.63 24.99 18.55
CA ASP A 381 6.28 25.97 19.44
C ASP A 381 7.29 25.29 20.36
N TRP A 382 6.99 24.07 20.81
CA TRP A 382 7.92 23.26 21.59
C TRP A 382 9.20 22.95 20.81
N PHE A 383 9.09 22.58 19.52
CA PHE A 383 10.27 22.38 18.68
C PHE A 383 11.06 23.68 18.47
N HIS A 384 10.39 24.79 18.15
CA HIS A 384 11.07 26.08 17.98
C HIS A 384 11.83 26.53 19.24
N LYS A 385 11.25 26.28 20.43
CA LYS A 385 11.88 26.63 21.70
C LYS A 385 13.08 25.75 22.04
N ASN A 386 12.95 24.43 21.86
CA ASN A 386 13.97 23.47 22.32
C ASN A 386 15.04 23.18 21.25
N TYR A 387 14.73 23.42 19.98
CA TYR A 387 15.61 23.18 18.84
C TYR A 387 15.55 24.36 17.85
N PRO A 388 16.00 25.55 18.24
CA PRO A 388 15.85 26.78 17.44
C PRO A 388 16.56 26.74 16.09
N ASN A 389 17.53 25.83 15.93
CA ASN A 389 18.26 25.64 14.68
C ASN A 389 17.59 24.65 13.71
N LEU A 390 16.48 23.99 14.10
CA LEU A 390 15.75 23.13 13.20
C LEU A 390 14.97 23.97 12.17
N PRO A 391 15.14 23.70 10.87
CA PRO A 391 14.33 24.30 9.83
C PRO A 391 12.83 24.01 10.01
N ALA A 392 11.99 24.96 9.60
CA ALA A 392 10.53 24.86 9.77
C ALA A 392 9.91 23.69 8.99
N ASP A 393 10.44 23.40 7.79
CA ASP A 393 10.06 22.26 6.96
C ASP A 393 10.41 20.92 7.61
N GLU A 394 11.55 20.82 8.30
CA GLU A 394 11.90 19.61 9.05
C GLU A 394 11.00 19.43 10.28
N ILE A 395 10.61 20.52 10.97
CA ILE A 395 9.64 20.45 12.08
C ILE A 395 8.28 19.96 11.57
N GLU A 396 7.80 20.52 10.46
CA GLU A 396 6.56 20.09 9.82
C GLU A 396 6.63 18.60 9.45
N HIS A 397 7.69 18.19 8.75
CA HIS A 397 7.91 16.80 8.36
C HIS A 397 7.93 15.86 9.58
N ARG A 398 8.59 16.25 10.69
CA ARG A 398 8.61 15.49 11.95
C ARG A 398 7.25 15.33 12.59
N LEU A 399 6.43 16.38 12.57
CA LEU A 399 5.06 16.35 13.11
C LEU A 399 4.07 15.58 12.22
N GLN A 400 4.42 15.31 10.97
CA GLN A 400 3.66 14.44 10.07
C GLN A 400 4.00 12.94 10.23
N ARG A 401 5.02 12.58 11.03
CA ARG A 401 5.45 11.18 11.23
C ARG A 401 4.47 10.32 12.05
N VAL A 402 3.24 10.79 12.30
CA VAL A 402 2.15 9.99 12.89
C VAL A 402 1.88 8.73 12.06
N GLY A 403 1.96 8.83 10.73
CA GLY A 403 1.78 7.71 9.82
C GLY A 403 2.93 6.69 9.82
N LEU A 404 4.08 7.06 10.38
CA LEU A 404 5.24 6.18 10.50
C LEU A 404 5.08 5.33 11.76
N ASN A 405 4.28 4.28 11.69
CA ASN A 405 4.44 3.20 12.66
C ASN A 405 5.73 2.47 12.30
N PRO A 406 6.80 2.51 13.11
CA PRO A 406 7.95 1.69 12.82
C PRO A 406 7.46 0.24 12.90
N CYS A 407 7.47 -0.47 11.77
CA CYS A 407 7.48 -1.93 11.75
C CYS A 407 8.75 -2.51 12.43
N GLY A 408 9.46 -1.71 13.23
CA GLY A 408 10.62 -2.06 14.03
C GLY A 408 10.31 -1.86 15.51
N LYS A 409 10.17 -2.98 16.20
CA LYS A 409 10.98 -3.23 17.39
C LYS A 409 11.90 -4.39 17.08
#